data_AF-A0A1F8XHU2-F1
#
_entry.id   AF-A0A1F8XHU2-F1
#
_cell.length_a   1.000
_cell.length_b   1.000
_cell.length_c   1.000
_cell.angle_alpha   90.00
_cell.angle_beta   90.00
_cell.angle_gamma   90.00
#
_symmetry.space_group_name_H-M   'P 1'
#
loop_
_entity.id
_entity.type
_entity.pdbx_description
1 polymer ?
#
loop_
_entity_poly.entity_id
_entity_poly.type
_entity_poly.pdbx_seq_one_letter_code
_entity_poly.pdbx_strand_id
1 'polypeptide(L)'
;MAIVSQGQPGYPVSYDFNLPFTVLSEGQGYWGNGWYNLYAGDILQGYELHGVIQFTGSISSITWAVSPGEYWHGFTIGVAENQTQPVPEPATLLLVGGGLAGLIFARRRFKR
;
A
#
# COMPACT_ATOMS: atom_id res chain seq x y z
N MET A 1 -2.82 -1.14 4.90
CA MET A 1 -3.26 0.09 5.58
C MET A 1 -2.61 0.13 6.96
N ALA A 2 -1.82 1.17 7.23
CA ALA A 2 -1.31 1.41 8.57
C ALA A 2 -2.31 2.26 9.36
N ILE A 3 -2.46 1.95 10.64
CA ILE A 3 -3.41 2.55 11.58
C ILE A 3 -2.60 3.15 12.73
N VAL A 4 -2.96 4.37 13.13
CA VAL A 4 -2.40 5.02 14.33
C VAL A 4 -3.53 5.46 15.25
N SER A 5 -3.41 5.10 16.52
CA SER A 5 -4.27 5.58 17.62
C SER A 5 -5.74 5.20 17.46
N GLN A 6 -6.04 3.91 17.23
CA GLN A 6 -7.43 3.45 17.23
C GLN A 6 -7.93 3.25 18.66
N GLY A 7 -8.94 4.03 19.05
CA GLY A 7 -9.52 4.06 20.38
C GLY A 7 -8.59 4.65 21.44
N GLN A 8 -9.09 4.74 22.66
CA GLN A 8 -8.38 5.27 23.83
C GLN A 8 -8.66 4.42 25.07
N PRO A 9 -7.87 4.53 26.16
CA PRO A 9 -8.06 3.72 27.35
C PRO A 9 -9.48 3.83 27.92
N GLY A 10 -10.15 2.68 28.09
CA GLY A 10 -11.54 2.61 28.55
C GLY A 10 -12.60 2.92 27.48
N TYR A 11 -12.20 3.22 26.24
CA TYR A 11 -13.10 3.50 25.12
C TYR A 11 -12.58 2.86 23.83
N PRO A 12 -12.73 1.52 23.67
CA PRO A 12 -12.31 0.84 22.45
C PRO A 12 -13.19 1.25 21.27
N VAL A 13 -12.57 1.39 20.10
CA VAL A 13 -13.19 1.77 18.83
C VAL A 13 -13.13 0.59 17.88
N SER A 14 -14.19 0.38 17.11
CA SER A 14 -14.28 -0.67 16.09
C SER A 14 -14.28 -0.07 14.70
N TYR A 15 -13.49 -0.66 13.81
CA TYR A 15 -13.55 -0.44 12.37
C TYR A 15 -14.19 -1.67 11.72
N ASP A 16 -15.35 -1.48 11.12
CA ASP A 16 -16.11 -2.52 10.43
C ASP A 16 -15.95 -2.34 8.93
N PHE A 17 -15.03 -3.10 8.32
CA PHE A 17 -14.67 -2.98 6.91
C PHE A 17 -15.61 -3.80 6.03
N ASN A 18 -15.84 -3.33 4.80
CA ASN A 18 -16.60 -4.08 3.80
C ASN A 18 -15.82 -5.26 3.17
N LEU A 19 -14.59 -5.49 3.60
CA LEU A 19 -13.67 -6.47 3.05
C LEU A 19 -12.87 -7.13 4.18
N PRO A 20 -12.62 -8.45 4.08
CA PRO A 20 -11.76 -9.11 5.04
C PRO A 20 -10.31 -8.65 4.91
N PHE A 21 -9.59 -8.70 6.01
CA PHE A 21 -8.17 -8.33 6.07
C PHE A 21 -7.38 -9.27 6.98
N THR A 22 -6.06 -9.17 6.89
CA THR A 22 -5.12 -9.79 7.85
C THR A 22 -4.40 -8.69 8.63
N VAL A 23 -4.15 -8.93 9.92
CA VAL A 23 -3.23 -8.09 10.71
C VAL A 23 -1.81 -8.57 10.42
N LEU A 24 -0.96 -7.66 9.94
CA LEU A 24 0.44 -7.94 9.64
C LEU A 24 1.34 -7.64 10.83
N SER A 25 1.01 -6.59 11.59
CA SER A 25 1.77 -6.16 12.74
C SER A 25 0.97 -5.23 13.64
N GLU A 26 1.40 -5.19 14.89
CA GLU A 26 1.00 -4.28 15.93
C GLU A 26 2.23 -3.83 16.73
N GLY A 27 2.14 -2.71 17.43
CA GLY A 27 3.25 -2.30 18.30
C GLY A 27 3.03 -0.98 19.02
N GLN A 28 4.12 -0.51 19.62
CA GLN A 28 4.14 0.73 20.39
C GLN A 28 4.02 1.95 19.48
N GLY A 29 3.08 2.83 19.80
CA GLY A 29 3.01 4.17 19.24
C GLY A 29 3.17 5.25 20.31
N TYR A 30 2.94 6.49 19.90
CA TYR A 30 3.05 7.67 20.78
C TYR A 30 2.12 7.57 22.00
N TRP A 31 0.94 6.98 21.83
CA TRP A 31 -0.08 6.87 22.87
C TRP A 31 0.02 5.58 23.69
N GLY A 32 0.93 4.68 23.36
CA GLY A 32 1.20 3.49 24.16
C GLY A 32 1.17 2.18 23.37
N ASN A 33 0.92 1.10 24.11
CA ASN A 33 0.84 -0.28 23.62
C ASN A 33 -0.59 -0.77 23.83
N GLY A 34 -1.47 -0.36 22.92
CA GLY A 34 -2.87 -0.79 22.91
C GLY A 34 -3.06 -2.29 22.65
N TRP A 35 -4.32 -2.72 22.54
CA TRP A 35 -4.66 -4.07 22.09
C TRP A 35 -5.66 -4.02 20.93
N TYR A 36 -5.80 -5.16 20.24
CA TYR A 36 -6.86 -5.37 19.26
C TYR A 36 -7.53 -6.75 19.41
N ASN A 37 -8.78 -6.83 18.97
CA ASN A 37 -9.55 -8.04 18.77
C ASN A 37 -10.07 -8.05 17.33
N LEU A 38 -10.14 -9.25 16.75
CA LEU A 38 -10.71 -9.47 15.42
C LEU A 38 -12.04 -10.21 15.53
N TYR A 39 -13.05 -9.71 14.83
CA TYR A 39 -14.34 -10.38 14.70
C TYR A 39 -14.68 -10.53 13.23
N ALA A 40 -15.27 -11.68 12.88
CA ALA A 40 -15.73 -12.03 11.53
C ALA A 40 -14.71 -11.92 10.37
N GLY A 41 -13.46 -11.52 10.64
CA GLY A 41 -12.39 -11.34 9.67
C GLY A 41 -12.34 -9.94 9.03
N ASP A 42 -13.30 -9.08 9.34
CA ASP A 42 -13.51 -7.76 8.75
C ASP A 42 -13.80 -6.66 9.79
N ILE A 43 -13.94 -7.01 11.08
CA ILE A 43 -14.09 -6.06 12.17
C ILE A 43 -12.81 -6.04 13.02
N LEU A 44 -12.16 -4.87 13.08
CA LEU A 44 -11.03 -4.59 13.96
C LEU A 44 -11.49 -3.75 15.14
N GLN A 45 -11.52 -4.29 16.34
CA GLN A 45 -11.76 -3.51 17.56
C GLN A 45 -10.45 -3.31 18.31
N GLY A 46 -10.17 -2.12 18.82
CA GLY A 46 -8.98 -1.87 19.63
C GLY A 46 -9.08 -0.60 20.46
N TYR A 47 -8.16 -0.44 21.40
CA TYR A 47 -7.87 0.83 22.04
C TYR A 47 -6.38 1.11 21.93
N GLU A 48 -5.99 2.37 21.67
CA GLU A 48 -4.61 2.80 21.38
C GLU A 48 -3.85 1.87 20.41
N LEU A 49 -4.56 1.24 19.48
CA LEU A 49 -3.92 0.31 18.54
C LEU A 49 -3.10 1.11 17.51
N HIS A 50 -1.86 0.66 17.32
CA HIS A 50 -0.98 1.05 16.23
C HIS A 50 -0.56 -0.22 15.49
N GLY A 51 -0.79 -0.27 14.18
CA GLY A 51 -0.54 -1.50 13.43
C GLY A 51 -0.75 -1.38 11.94
N VAL A 52 -0.59 -2.51 11.25
CA VAL A 52 -0.77 -2.60 9.80
C VAL A 52 -1.70 -3.76 9.49
N ILE A 53 -2.74 -3.48 8.71
CA ILE A 53 -3.64 -4.48 8.13
C ILE A 53 -3.46 -4.58 6.62
N GLN A 54 -3.74 -5.74 6.05
CA GLN A 54 -3.66 -5.98 4.62
C GLN A 54 -4.95 -6.60 4.08
N PHE A 55 -5.51 -5.96 3.06
CA PHE A 55 -6.56 -6.52 2.22
C PHE A 55 -5.90 -7.36 1.13
N THR A 56 -6.53 -8.47 0.75
CA THR A 56 -6.00 -9.39 -0.26
C THR A 56 -6.75 -9.23 -1.59
N GLY A 57 -6.05 -9.44 -2.70
CA GLY A 57 -6.62 -9.37 -4.05
C GLY A 57 -6.60 -7.96 -4.67
N SER A 58 -7.22 -7.84 -5.84
CA SER A 58 -7.38 -6.56 -6.55
C SER A 58 -8.53 -5.77 -5.96
N ILE A 59 -8.21 -4.65 -5.31
CA ILE A 59 -9.19 -3.82 -4.62
C ILE A 59 -9.38 -2.50 -5.37
N SER A 60 -10.63 -2.20 -5.74
CA SER A 60 -11.02 -0.92 -6.37
C SER A 60 -11.64 0.07 -5.39
N SER A 61 -12.18 -0.41 -4.27
CA SER A 61 -12.78 0.41 -3.22
C SER A 61 -12.73 -0.30 -1.87
N ILE A 62 -12.55 0.48 -0.81
CA ILE A 62 -12.60 0.03 0.59
C ILE A 62 -13.47 1.03 1.34
N THR A 63 -14.43 0.54 2.12
CA THR A 63 -15.24 1.36 3.02
C THR A 63 -15.28 0.73 4.39
N TRP A 64 -15.39 1.55 5.43
CA TRP A 64 -15.57 1.07 6.78
C TRP A 64 -16.44 1.99 7.60
N ALA A 65 -17.12 1.43 8.60
CA ALA A 65 -17.79 2.18 9.64
C ALA A 65 -16.91 2.27 10.89
N VAL A 66 -17.00 3.39 11.60
CA VAL A 66 -16.30 3.60 12.87
C VAL A 66 -17.35 3.66 13.98
N SER A 67 -17.19 2.84 15.01
CA SER A 67 -18.09 2.85 16.17
C SER A 67 -17.41 2.35 17.44
N PRO A 68 -17.56 3.06 18.58
CA PRO A 68 -18.08 4.42 18.70
C PRO A 68 -17.22 5.45 17.95
N GLY A 69 -17.75 6.67 17.76
CA GLY A 69 -17.01 7.75 17.13
C GLY A 69 -15.75 8.12 17.93
N GLU A 70 -14.67 8.40 17.21
CA GLU A 70 -13.37 8.76 17.77
C GLU A 70 -13.01 10.20 17.39
N TYR A 71 -12.41 10.95 18.33
CA TYR A 71 -12.03 12.35 18.07
C TYR A 71 -10.86 12.44 17.08
N TRP A 72 -9.90 11.53 17.18
CA TRP A 72 -8.76 11.48 16.27
C TRP A 72 -8.16 10.07 16.16
N HIS A 73 -7.91 9.67 14.92
CA HIS A 73 -7.07 8.55 14.53
C HIS A 73 -6.48 8.84 13.14
N GLY A 74 -5.50 8.05 12.72
CA GLY A 74 -4.89 8.22 11.40
C GLY A 74 -4.78 6.92 10.62
N PHE A 75 -4.84 7.06 9.31
CA PHE A 75 -4.65 5.95 8.37
C PHE A 75 -3.64 6.34 7.29
N THR A 76 -2.74 5.41 6.99
CA THR A 76 -1.88 5.49 5.79
C THR A 76 -2.23 4.31 4.87
N ILE A 77 -2.64 4.62 3.65
CA ILE A 77 -2.99 3.61 2.66
C ILE A 77 -1.78 3.40 1.74
N GLY A 78 -1.26 2.18 1.75
CA GLY A 78 -0.26 1.73 0.80
C GLY A 78 -0.92 0.86 -0.27
N VAL A 79 -0.61 1.12 -1.53
CA VAL A 79 -0.99 0.28 -2.66
C VAL A 79 0.29 -0.34 -3.20
N ALA A 80 0.35 -1.66 -3.28
CA ALA A 80 1.46 -2.31 -3.96
C ALA A 80 1.33 -1.99 -5.46
N GLU A 81 2.35 -1.37 -6.05
CA GLU A 81 2.38 -1.22 -7.49
C GLU A 81 2.34 -2.60 -8.13
N ASN A 82 1.48 -2.79 -9.13
CA ASN A 82 1.54 -3.96 -9.98
C ASN A 82 2.89 -3.95 -10.68
N GLN A 83 3.86 -4.68 -10.14
CA GLN A 83 5.20 -4.89 -10.72
C GLN A 83 5.15 -5.57 -12.10
N THR A 84 3.96 -5.92 -12.59
CA THR A 84 3.71 -6.60 -13.86
C THR A 84 3.41 -5.66 -15.01
N GLN A 85 3.31 -4.35 -14.81
CA GLN A 85 3.31 -3.44 -15.95
C GLN A 85 4.73 -3.41 -16.52
N PRO A 86 4.98 -4.00 -17.72
CA PRO A 86 6.30 -3.93 -18.32
C PRO A 86 6.62 -2.45 -18.48
N VAL A 87 7.64 -1.98 -17.75
CA VAL A 87 8.18 -0.63 -17.95
C VAL A 87 8.59 -0.58 -19.42
N PRO A 88 8.03 0.33 -20.24
CA PRO A 88 8.41 0.44 -21.63
C PRO A 88 9.92 0.62 -21.71
N GLU A 89 10.60 -0.21 -22.52
CA GLU A 89 12.04 -0.08 -22.69
C GLU A 89 12.39 1.37 -23.02
N PRO A 90 13.39 1.97 -22.35
CA PRO A 90 13.73 3.37 -22.58
C PRO A 90 14.03 3.61 -24.06
N ALA A 91 13.42 4.65 -24.65
CA ALA A 91 13.69 5.08 -26.03
C ALA A 91 15.18 5.36 -26.30
N THR A 92 15.99 5.53 -25.23
CA THR A 92 17.44 5.62 -25.29
C THR A 92 18.10 4.37 -25.86
N LEU A 93 17.60 3.16 -25.58
CA LEU A 93 18.12 1.92 -26.18
C LEU A 93 17.89 1.88 -27.68
N LEU A 94 16.71 2.33 -28.12
CA LEU A 94 16.35 2.43 -29.53
C LEU A 94 17.20 3.50 -30.24
N LEU A 95 17.43 4.64 -29.59
CA LEU A 95 18.28 5.72 -30.12
C LEU A 95 19.76 5.31 -30.21
N VAL A 96 20.30 4.68 -29.17
CA VAL A 96 21.70 4.20 -29.16
C VAL A 96 21.87 3.08 -30.17
N GLY A 97 20.98 2.09 -30.18
CA GLY A 97 21.01 0.99 -31.15
C GLY A 97 20.87 1.48 -32.59
N GLY A 98 19.89 2.35 -32.85
CA GLY A 98 19.66 2.96 -34.16
C GLY A 98 20.81 3.86 -34.61
N GLY A 99 21.38 4.65 -33.70
CA GLY A 99 22.54 5.51 -33.96
C GLY A 99 23.79 4.70 -34.32
N LEU A 100 24.10 3.65 -33.55
CA LEU A 100 25.23 2.75 -33.83
C LEU A 100 25.04 2.01 -35.16
N ALA A 101 23.84 1.49 -35.44
CA ALA A 101 23.52 0.87 -36.72
C ALA A 101 23.71 1.88 -37.87
N GLY A 102 23.21 3.11 -37.73
CA GLY A 102 23.39 4.18 -38.70
C GLY A 102 24.85 4.49 -39.01
N LEU A 103 25.72 4.56 -37.99
CA LEU A 103 27.16 4.78 -38.17
C LEU A 103 27.85 3.63 -38.94
N ILE A 104 27.46 2.38 -38.68
CA ILE A 104 27.99 1.21 -39.41
C ILE A 104 27.60 1.29 -40.89
N PHE A 105 26.34 1.60 -41.20
CA PHE A 105 25.88 1.75 -42.58
C PHE A 105 26.56 2.92 -43.29
N ALA A 106 26.71 4.07 -42.63
CA ALA A 106 27.42 5.22 -43.18
C ALA A 106 28.88 4.87 -43.52
N ARG A 107 29.61 4.23 -42.59
CA ARG A 107 31.02 3.83 -42.81
C ARG A 107 31.21 2.89 -43.99
N ARG A 108 30.26 1.99 -44.25
CA ARG A 108 30.31 1.07 -45.42
C ARG A 108 30.09 1.80 -46.75
N ARG A 109 29.30 2.88 -46.75
CA ARG A 109 29.02 3.68 -47.94
C ARG A 109 30.21 4.53 -48.36
N PHE A 110 30.97 5.09 -47.42
CA PHE A 110 32.12 5.96 -47.70
C PHE A 110 33.45 5.22 -47.93
N LYS A 111 33.47 3.88 -47.81
CA LYS A 111 34.63 3.04 -48.12
C LYS A 111 34.62 2.42 -49.53
N ARG A 112 33.61 2.74 -50.34
CA ARG A 112 33.58 2.48 -51.79
C ARG A 112 33.95 3.76 -52.51
#